data_AF-A0A5E6NMF8-F1
#
_entry.id   AF-A0A5E6NMF8-F1
#
_cell.length_a   1.000
_cell.length_b   1.000
_cell.length_c   1.000
_cell.angle_alpha   90.00
_cell.angle_beta   90.00
_cell.angle_gamma   90.00
#
_symmetry.space_group_name_H-M   'P 1'
#
loop_
_entity.id
_entity.type
_entity.pdbx_description
1 polymer ?
#
loop_
_entity_poly.entity_id
_entity_poly.type
_entity_poly.pdbx_seq_one_letter_code
_entity_poly.pdbx_strand_id
1 'polypeptide(L)'
;MKESAKNLRISEDSGKGSELCEILLYGIMKDHYSALPVVPKIFYKQNSQDNAKGADSVHIVIKDNDFSLWFGEAKFYLDIDRAITSAVDSVDAFLRSDDQIKKENSIITSVSDIDQMGLSDELVKQIKSTLNGKNSLDNIKPKINIPILLLYECNITNKANEFTNEYKNRIISFHKEKANQYFKKQIGKMHSIFKYSDIQFHLILFPVPNKDTIVDAFLEEANHYRG
;
A
#
# COMPACT_ATOMS: atom_id res chain seq x y z
N MET A 1 -3.82 -18.86 -9.27
CA MET A 1 -4.82 -18.74 -8.19
C MET A 1 -4.57 -19.74 -7.06
N LYS A 2 -4.65 -21.06 -7.30
CA LYS A 2 -4.40 -22.08 -6.24
C LYS A 2 -3.03 -21.98 -5.55
N GLU A 3 -1.95 -21.78 -6.30
CA GLU A 3 -0.61 -21.63 -5.69
C GLU A 3 -0.48 -20.34 -4.88
N SER A 4 -1.06 -19.24 -5.36
CA SER A 4 -1.10 -17.95 -4.65
C SER A 4 -1.86 -18.04 -3.33
N ALA A 5 -2.98 -18.77 -3.30
CA ALA A 5 -3.79 -18.96 -2.09
C ALA A 5 -3.06 -19.79 -1.02
N LYS A 6 -2.26 -20.79 -1.42
CA LYS A 6 -1.47 -21.61 -0.49
C LYS A 6 -0.42 -20.81 0.29
N ASN A 7 0.07 -19.72 -0.30
CA ASN A 7 1.08 -18.83 0.30
C ASN A 7 0.49 -17.76 1.22
N LEU A 8 -0.84 -17.63 1.33
CA LEU A 8 -1.48 -16.74 2.28
C LEU A 8 -1.21 -17.22 3.71
N ARG A 9 -0.61 -16.37 4.55
CA ARG A 9 -0.65 -16.58 6.00
C ARG A 9 -2.03 -16.16 6.48
N ILE A 10 -2.83 -17.11 6.93
CA ILE A 10 -4.06 -16.83 7.66
C ILE A 10 -3.66 -17.05 9.12
N SER A 11 -3.35 -15.98 9.85
CA SER A 11 -3.09 -16.11 11.29
C SER A 11 -4.43 -16.30 12.03
N GLU A 12 -4.49 -17.24 12.97
CA GLU A 12 -5.68 -17.46 13.79
C GLU A 12 -5.95 -16.31 14.78
N ASP A 13 -5.00 -15.38 14.95
CA ASP A 13 -5.05 -14.27 15.90
C ASP A 13 -4.73 -12.90 15.28
N SER A 14 -5.20 -11.82 15.94
CA SER A 14 -5.12 -10.33 15.78
C SER A 14 -4.78 -9.64 14.43
N GLY A 15 -4.23 -10.32 13.43
CA GLY A 15 -3.91 -9.83 12.08
C GLY A 15 -4.96 -10.15 11.01
N LYS A 16 -6.09 -10.79 11.38
CA LYS A 16 -7.15 -11.17 10.45
C LYS A 16 -7.64 -9.95 9.63
N GLY A 17 -7.42 -10.02 8.32
CA GLY A 17 -7.82 -8.98 7.36
C GLY A 17 -6.68 -8.05 6.90
N SER A 18 -5.47 -8.17 7.44
CA SER A 18 -4.30 -7.44 6.93
C SER A 18 -3.98 -7.87 5.49
N GLU A 19 -3.99 -9.17 5.23
CA GLU A 19 -3.75 -9.76 3.91
C GLU A 19 -4.78 -9.28 2.88
N LEU A 20 -6.05 -9.24 3.27
CA LEU A 20 -7.12 -8.70 2.42
C LEU A 20 -6.84 -7.25 2.02
N CYS A 21 -6.42 -6.42 2.98
CA CYS A 21 -6.11 -5.02 2.73
C CYS A 21 -4.90 -4.86 1.79
N GLU A 22 -3.86 -5.67 1.98
CA GLU A 22 -2.69 -5.72 1.09
C GLU A 22 -3.09 -6.14 -0.34
N ILE A 23 -3.95 -7.16 -0.49
CA ILE A 23 -4.48 -7.62 -1.78
C ILE A 23 -5.30 -6.54 -2.46
N LEU A 24 -6.16 -5.85 -1.71
CA LEU A 24 -6.99 -4.78 -2.28
C LEU A 24 -6.13 -3.60 -2.72
N LEU A 25 -5.13 -3.20 -1.94
CA LEU A 25 -4.18 -2.16 -2.34
C LEU A 25 -3.44 -2.58 -3.62
N TYR A 26 -2.96 -3.82 -3.69
CA TYR A 26 -2.34 -4.35 -4.91
C TYR A 26 -3.28 -4.26 -6.12
N GLY A 27 -4.55 -4.65 -5.96
CA GLY A 27 -5.56 -4.55 -7.02
C GLY A 27 -5.77 -3.12 -7.50
N ILE A 28 -5.91 -2.17 -6.58
CA ILE A 28 -6.05 -0.74 -6.90
C ILE A 28 -4.80 -0.22 -7.62
N MET A 29 -3.60 -0.56 -7.15
CA MET A 29 -2.35 -0.16 -7.77
C MET A 29 -2.25 -0.67 -9.21
N LYS A 30 -2.60 -1.94 -9.44
CA LYS A 30 -2.56 -2.54 -10.77
C LYS A 30 -3.61 -1.93 -11.71
N ASP A 31 -4.86 -1.81 -11.27
CA ASP A 31 -5.98 -1.43 -12.13
C ASP A 31 -6.07 0.08 -12.34
N HIS A 32 -6.01 0.86 -11.26
CA HIS A 32 -6.18 2.31 -11.34
C HIS A 32 -4.91 3.04 -11.77
N TYR A 33 -3.75 2.62 -11.26
CA TYR A 33 -2.47 3.29 -11.53
C TYR A 33 -1.65 2.61 -12.63
N SER A 34 -2.14 1.52 -13.23
CA SER A 34 -1.38 0.70 -14.19
C SER A 34 0.00 0.32 -13.66
N ALA A 35 0.11 0.14 -12.33
CA ALA A 35 1.39 -0.04 -11.68
C ALA A 35 1.91 -1.46 -11.92
N LEU A 36 3.17 -1.55 -12.32
CA LEU A 36 3.90 -2.80 -12.48
C LEU A 36 4.23 -3.33 -11.08
N PRO A 37 3.68 -4.50 -10.69
CA PRO A 37 3.99 -5.07 -9.40
C PRO A 37 5.41 -5.60 -9.42
N VAL A 38 6.24 -5.15 -8.48
CA VAL A 38 7.63 -5.62 -8.40
C VAL A 38 7.76 -6.78 -7.43
N VAL A 39 7.16 -6.67 -6.25
CA VAL A 39 7.08 -7.77 -5.28
C VAL A 39 5.73 -7.74 -4.59
N PRO A 40 4.87 -8.73 -4.86
CA PRO A 40 3.73 -8.97 -4.01
C PRO A 40 4.27 -9.68 -2.75
N LYS A 41 4.60 -8.90 -1.71
CA LYS A 41 5.20 -9.42 -0.45
C LYS A 41 4.35 -10.47 0.25
N ILE A 42 3.06 -10.52 -0.08
CA ILE A 42 2.15 -11.60 0.31
C ILE A 42 2.64 -13.00 -0.07
N PHE A 43 3.48 -13.12 -1.11
CA PHE A 43 4.07 -14.40 -1.53
C PHE A 43 5.40 -14.75 -0.86
N TYR A 44 6.05 -13.79 -0.18
CA TYR A 44 7.42 -13.92 0.34
C TYR A 44 7.54 -13.87 1.87
N LYS A 45 6.45 -13.66 2.63
CA LYS A 45 6.44 -13.73 4.11
C LYS A 45 6.58 -15.19 4.61
N GLN A 46 7.73 -15.84 4.40
CA GLN A 46 7.97 -17.24 4.82
C GLN A 46 8.51 -17.38 6.26
N ASN A 47 9.16 -16.37 6.85
CA ASN A 47 9.74 -16.44 8.21
C ASN A 47 8.97 -15.61 9.24
N SER A 48 8.69 -16.18 10.41
CA SER A 48 7.94 -15.55 11.53
C SER A 48 8.72 -14.50 12.33
N GLN A 49 10.04 -14.38 12.12
CA GLN A 49 10.89 -13.38 12.76
C GLN A 49 11.10 -12.12 11.91
N ASP A 50 10.68 -12.12 10.64
CA ASP A 50 10.84 -10.98 9.73
C ASP A 50 9.59 -10.09 9.81
N ASN A 51 9.29 -9.61 11.02
CA ASN A 51 8.22 -8.63 11.27
C ASN A 51 8.57 -7.34 10.50
N ALA A 52 8.09 -7.30 9.27
CA ALA A 52 8.45 -6.37 8.22
C ALA A 52 8.12 -4.92 8.62
N LYS A 53 9.15 -4.16 8.99
CA LYS A 53 9.11 -2.69 9.03
C LYS A 53 9.40 -2.15 7.64
N GLY A 54 8.56 -2.44 6.66
CA GLY A 54 8.75 -2.03 5.26
C GLY A 54 7.41 -1.90 4.56
N ALA A 55 7.39 -1.38 3.34
CA ALA A 55 6.14 -1.11 2.61
C ALA A 55 5.29 -2.38 2.44
N ASP A 56 3.97 -2.25 2.60
CA ASP A 56 2.99 -3.33 2.43
C ASP A 56 2.90 -3.79 0.97
N SER A 57 3.17 -2.88 0.03
CA SER A 57 3.31 -3.21 -1.39
C SER A 57 4.38 -2.35 -2.07
N VAL A 58 4.97 -2.88 -3.14
CA VAL A 58 6.02 -2.20 -3.92
C VAL A 58 5.70 -2.29 -5.39
N HIS A 59 5.52 -1.14 -6.03
CA HIS A 59 5.20 -1.04 -7.46
C HIS A 59 6.06 0.00 -8.17
N ILE A 60 6.17 -0.15 -9.48
CA ILE A 60 6.73 0.85 -10.39
C ILE A 60 5.60 1.35 -11.30
N VAL A 61 5.46 2.67 -11.44
CA VAL A 61 4.59 3.26 -12.46
C VAL A 61 5.45 3.94 -13.51
N ILE A 62 5.21 3.59 -14.78
CA ILE A 62 5.90 4.15 -15.94
C ILE A 62 5.03 5.22 -16.57
N LYS A 63 5.61 6.40 -16.83
CA LYS A 63 4.95 7.49 -17.51
C LYS A 63 5.97 8.31 -18.29
N ASP A 64 5.67 8.63 -19.55
CA ASP A 64 6.50 9.52 -20.39
C ASP A 64 8.00 9.12 -20.45
N ASN A 65 8.30 7.83 -20.62
CA ASN A 65 9.66 7.24 -20.56
C ASN A 65 10.42 7.46 -19.24
N ASP A 66 9.73 7.84 -18.17
CA ASP A 66 10.27 7.90 -16.82
C ASP A 66 9.51 6.94 -15.89
N PHE A 67 10.05 6.73 -14.69
CA PHE A 67 9.47 5.86 -13.69
C PHE A 67 9.32 6.55 -12.33
N SER A 68 8.37 6.04 -11.55
CA SER A 68 8.15 6.39 -10.16
C SER A 68 8.04 5.14 -9.29
N LEU A 69 8.44 5.28 -8.03
CA LEU A 69 8.44 4.21 -7.03
C LEU A 69 7.24 4.37 -6.11
N TRP A 70 6.49 3.29 -5.92
CA TRP A 70 5.28 3.31 -5.12
C TRP A 70 5.43 2.36 -3.94
N PHE A 71 5.53 2.93 -2.74
CA PHE A 71 5.66 2.21 -1.47
C PHE A 71 4.35 2.29 -0.72
N GLY A 72 3.55 1.23 -0.80
CA GLY A 72 2.19 1.23 -0.27
C GLY A 72 2.10 0.95 1.22
N GLU A 73 1.07 1.52 1.84
CA GLU A 73 0.68 1.34 3.24
C GLU A 73 -0.81 0.96 3.28
N ALA A 74 -1.16 -0.12 3.98
CA ALA A 74 -2.50 -0.65 4.07
C ALA A 74 -2.90 -0.84 5.54
N LYS A 75 -4.12 -0.40 5.90
CA LYS A 75 -4.66 -0.50 7.27
C LYS A 75 -6.13 -0.89 7.22
N PHE A 76 -6.52 -1.91 7.99
CA PHE A 76 -7.91 -2.31 8.14
C PHE A 76 -8.37 -2.25 9.61
N TYR A 77 -9.16 -1.24 9.96
CA TYR A 77 -9.56 -0.94 11.34
C TYR A 77 -11.07 -0.88 11.49
N LEU A 78 -11.56 -1.01 12.73
CA LEU A 78 -12.95 -0.67 13.04
C LEU A 78 -13.17 0.86 13.01
N ASP A 79 -12.13 1.61 13.37
CA ASP A 79 -12.20 3.06 13.55
C ASP A 79 -11.18 3.75 12.64
N ILE A 80 -11.66 4.68 11.83
CA ILE A 80 -10.83 5.41 10.86
C ILE A 80 -9.79 6.32 11.51
N ASP A 81 -10.05 6.87 12.70
CA ASP A 81 -9.11 7.78 13.37
C ASP A 81 -7.89 7.02 13.92
N ARG A 82 -8.11 5.79 14.39
CA ARG A 82 -7.04 4.84 14.70
C ARG A 82 -6.30 4.41 13.44
N ALA A 83 -7.00 4.15 12.33
CA ALA A 83 -6.37 3.82 11.04
C ALA A 83 -5.45 4.95 10.56
N ILE A 84 -5.94 6.20 10.57
CA ILE A 84 -5.18 7.40 10.23
C ILE A 84 -3.92 7.50 11.08
N THR A 85 -4.06 7.34 12.40
CA THR A 85 -2.93 7.42 13.33
C THR A 85 -1.87 6.37 13.01
N SER A 86 -2.29 5.11 12.87
CA SER A 86 -1.39 4.01 12.59
C SER A 86 -0.68 4.17 11.24
N ALA A 87 -1.40 4.58 10.19
CA ALA A 87 -0.82 4.81 8.86
C ALA A 87 0.20 5.96 8.88
N VAL A 88 -0.12 7.09 9.55
CA VAL A 88 0.82 8.21 9.69
C VAL A 88 2.09 7.76 10.42
N ASP A 89 1.95 6.97 11.49
CA ASP A 89 3.10 6.48 12.25
C ASP A 89 3.98 5.50 11.45
N SER A 90 3.37 4.60 10.68
CA SER A 90 4.06 3.65 9.80
C SER A 90 4.82 4.36 8.68
N VAL A 91 4.16 5.26 7.96
CA VAL A 91 4.77 6.04 6.87
C VAL A 91 5.91 6.92 7.38
N ASP A 92 5.78 7.52 8.56
CA ASP A 92 6.82 8.38 9.14
C ASP A 92 8.05 7.55 9.50
N ALA A 93 7.84 6.38 10.11
CA ALA A 93 8.92 5.44 10.42
C ALA A 93 9.65 4.97 9.16
N PHE A 94 8.91 4.67 8.09
CA PHE A 94 9.47 4.26 6.80
C PHE A 94 10.30 5.37 6.16
N LEU A 95 9.73 6.58 6.02
CA LEU A 95 10.39 7.69 5.33
C LEU A 95 11.62 8.26 6.08
N ARG A 96 11.72 8.01 7.39
CA ARG A 96 12.90 8.36 8.21
C ARG A 96 13.99 7.30 8.19
N SER A 97 13.72 6.12 7.63
CA SER A 97 14.66 5.01 7.62
C SER A 97 15.27 4.81 6.24
N ASP A 98 16.44 5.41 6.03
CA ASP A 98 17.22 5.23 4.81
C ASP A 98 17.50 3.75 4.52
N ASP A 99 17.75 2.95 5.56
CA ASP A 99 18.00 1.52 5.43
C ASP A 99 16.76 0.74 4.97
N GLN A 100 15.56 1.12 5.42
CA GLN A 100 14.33 0.51 4.92
C GLN A 100 14.10 0.84 3.45
N ILE A 101 14.26 2.11 3.05
CA ILE A 101 14.13 2.51 1.64
C ILE A 101 15.15 1.78 0.77
N LYS A 102 16.42 1.68 1.22
CA LYS A 102 17.46 0.93 0.51
C LYS A 102 17.15 -0.57 0.42
N LYS A 103 16.59 -1.16 1.49
CA LYS A 103 16.12 -2.55 1.48
C LYS A 103 15.05 -2.76 0.41
N GLU A 104 14.03 -1.89 0.35
CA GLU A 104 13.00 -1.97 -0.69
C GLU A 104 13.57 -1.79 -2.10
N ASN A 105 14.47 -0.82 -2.30
CA ASN A 105 15.14 -0.63 -3.58
C ASN A 105 15.94 -1.87 -4.02
N SER A 106 16.63 -2.52 -3.07
CA SER A 106 17.40 -3.72 -3.36
C SER A 106 16.50 -4.88 -3.81
N ILE A 107 15.34 -5.04 -3.17
CA ILE A 107 14.32 -6.01 -3.53
C ILE A 107 13.82 -5.75 -4.95
N ILE A 108 13.58 -4.49 -5.30
CA ILE A 108 13.15 -4.13 -6.66
C ILE A 108 14.21 -4.56 -7.70
N THR A 109 15.48 -4.28 -7.43
CA THR A 109 16.57 -4.59 -8.37
C THR A 109 16.99 -6.06 -8.44
N SER A 110 16.71 -6.85 -7.39
CA SER A 110 17.12 -8.26 -7.31
C SER A 110 16.13 -9.20 -7.97
N VAL A 111 14.91 -8.74 -8.19
CA VAL A 111 13.88 -9.51 -8.85
C VAL A 111 14.12 -9.45 -10.36
N SER A 112 14.32 -10.62 -10.97
CA SER A 112 14.51 -10.81 -12.42
C SER A 112 13.35 -10.28 -13.27
N ASP A 113 12.22 -9.96 -12.64
CA ASP A 113 10.99 -9.53 -13.30
C ASP A 113 11.15 -8.18 -13.99
N ILE A 114 12.02 -7.26 -13.54
CA ILE A 114 12.22 -5.97 -14.24
C ILE A 114 12.69 -6.18 -15.68
N ASP A 115 13.58 -7.16 -15.90
CA ASP A 115 14.07 -7.50 -17.24
C ASP A 115 12.99 -8.21 -18.08
N GLN A 116 11.93 -8.72 -17.44
CA GLN A 116 10.82 -9.45 -18.07
C GLN A 116 9.53 -8.62 -18.17
N MET A 117 9.53 -7.36 -17.69
CA MET A 117 8.37 -6.47 -17.69
C MET A 117 8.05 -5.83 -19.06
N GLY A 118 8.79 -6.18 -20.12
CA GLY A 118 8.59 -5.62 -21.46
C GLY A 118 8.93 -4.13 -21.57
N LEU A 119 9.77 -3.63 -20.67
CA LEU A 119 10.29 -2.25 -20.68
C LEU A 119 11.46 -2.11 -21.66
N SER A 120 11.76 -0.89 -22.11
CA SER A 120 12.94 -0.65 -22.94
C SER A 120 14.22 -0.81 -22.13
N ASP A 121 15.32 -1.20 -22.81
CA ASP A 121 16.63 -1.38 -22.19
C ASP A 121 17.12 -0.09 -21.50
N GLU A 122 16.84 1.08 -22.08
CA GLU A 122 17.17 2.37 -21.47
C GLU A 122 16.45 2.57 -20.12
N LEU A 123 15.16 2.26 -20.07
CA LEU A 123 14.34 2.44 -18.87
C LEU A 123 14.72 1.43 -17.79
N VAL A 124 14.99 0.18 -18.16
CA VAL A 124 15.52 -0.84 -17.24
C VAL A 124 16.85 -0.39 -16.63
N LYS A 125 17.77 0.13 -17.46
CA LYS A 125 19.05 0.66 -17.00
C LYS A 125 18.87 1.88 -16.09
N GLN A 126 17.93 2.76 -16.42
CA GLN A 126 17.59 3.92 -15.60
C GLN A 126 17.07 3.50 -14.22
N ILE A 127 16.13 2.56 -14.16
CA ILE A 127 15.59 2.02 -12.91
C ILE A 127 16.72 1.40 -12.07
N LYS A 128 17.50 0.47 -12.64
CA LYS A 128 18.60 -0.22 -11.94
C LYS A 128 19.67 0.75 -11.45
N SER A 129 20.02 1.76 -12.24
CA SER A 129 21.00 2.78 -11.82
C SER A 129 20.48 3.67 -10.69
N THR A 130 19.20 4.04 -10.74
CA THR A 130 18.57 4.89 -9.73
C THR A 130 18.42 4.16 -8.39
N LEU A 131 18.12 2.86 -8.42
CA LEU A 131 17.90 2.04 -7.23
C LEU A 131 19.17 1.41 -6.68
N ASN A 132 20.30 1.60 -7.36
CA ASN A 132 21.59 1.11 -6.90
C ASN A 132 21.91 1.70 -5.51
N GLY A 133 22.38 0.87 -4.58
CA GLY A 133 22.74 1.30 -3.22
C GLY A 133 23.83 2.37 -3.15
N LYS A 134 24.56 2.63 -4.25
CA LYS A 134 25.51 3.74 -4.38
C LYS A 134 24.87 5.08 -4.75
N ASN A 135 23.62 5.09 -5.23
CA ASN A 135 22.90 6.32 -5.54
C ASN A 135 22.39 6.97 -4.25
N SER A 136 22.46 8.31 -4.18
CA SER A 136 21.92 9.04 -3.04
C SER A 136 20.41 8.91 -3.01
N LEU A 137 19.83 8.70 -1.82
CA LEU A 137 18.38 8.74 -1.62
C LEU A 137 17.78 10.10 -1.98
N ASP A 138 18.59 11.16 -2.00
CA ASP A 138 18.15 12.49 -2.44
C ASP A 138 17.65 12.50 -3.88
N ASN A 139 18.20 11.62 -4.73
CA ASN A 139 17.79 11.46 -6.12
C ASN A 139 16.55 10.54 -6.24
N ILE A 140 16.25 9.78 -5.20
CA ILE A 140 15.16 8.81 -5.16
C ILE A 140 13.89 9.44 -4.60
N LYS A 141 14.00 10.27 -3.56
CA LYS A 141 12.85 10.91 -2.89
C LYS A 141 11.86 11.60 -3.85
N PRO A 142 12.30 12.34 -4.89
CA PRO A 142 11.38 12.94 -5.87
C PRO A 142 10.59 11.93 -6.71
N LYS A 143 11.03 10.66 -6.75
CA LYS A 143 10.34 9.57 -7.43
C LYS A 143 9.41 8.78 -6.51
N ILE A 144 9.42 9.06 -5.21
CA ILE A 144 8.64 8.32 -4.22
C ILE A 144 7.18 8.78 -4.22
N ASN A 145 6.30 7.80 -4.32
CA ASN A 145 4.86 7.89 -4.18
C ASN A 145 4.43 6.93 -3.06
N ILE A 146 3.61 7.40 -2.13
CA ILE A 146 3.13 6.62 -1.00
C ILE A 146 1.61 6.48 -1.13
N PRO A 147 1.09 5.37 -1.71
CA PRO A 147 -0.34 5.08 -1.65
C PRO A 147 -0.71 4.55 -0.26
N ILE A 148 -1.73 5.15 0.36
CA ILE A 148 -2.20 4.81 1.71
C ILE A 148 -3.65 4.36 1.62
N LEU A 149 -3.90 3.07 1.80
CA LEU A 149 -5.24 2.49 1.84
C LEU A 149 -5.72 2.34 3.28
N LEU A 150 -6.80 3.04 3.61
CA LEU A 150 -7.51 2.88 4.88
C LEU A 150 -8.85 2.20 4.63
N LEU A 151 -8.91 0.91 4.95
CA LEU A 151 -10.16 0.16 5.08
C LEU A 151 -10.70 0.35 6.48
N TYR A 152 -11.98 0.66 6.58
CA TYR A 152 -12.59 0.90 7.88
C TYR A 152 -14.08 0.56 7.93
N GLU A 153 -14.53 0.06 9.08
CA GLU A 153 -15.96 -0.10 9.34
C GLU A 153 -16.65 1.26 9.40
N CYS A 154 -17.68 1.43 8.59
CA CYS A 154 -18.33 2.71 8.36
C CYS A 154 -19.83 2.60 8.59
N ASN A 155 -20.31 3.25 9.65
CA ASN A 155 -21.73 3.27 10.01
C ASN A 155 -22.61 3.91 8.91
N ILE A 156 -22.08 4.83 8.10
CA ILE A 156 -22.82 5.40 6.96
C ILE A 156 -23.08 4.31 5.92
N THR A 157 -22.06 3.50 5.61
CA THR A 157 -22.16 2.35 4.69
C THR A 157 -23.02 1.25 5.27
N ASN A 158 -22.89 0.93 6.56
CA ASN A 158 -23.69 -0.11 7.22
C ASN A 158 -25.21 0.18 7.18
N LYS A 159 -25.59 1.46 7.20
CA LYS A 159 -27.00 1.89 7.15
C LYS A 159 -27.55 2.06 5.73
N ALA A 160 -26.71 1.93 4.71
CA ALA A 160 -27.11 2.09 3.32
C ALA A 160 -27.47 0.73 2.72
N ASN A 161 -28.68 0.61 2.16
CA ASN A 161 -29.15 -0.60 1.49
C ASN A 161 -29.04 -0.51 -0.04
N GLU A 162 -28.74 0.67 -0.57
CA GLU A 162 -28.62 0.93 -2.00
C GLU A 162 -27.57 2.02 -2.25
N PHE A 163 -26.89 1.96 -3.40
CA PHE A 163 -25.96 2.98 -3.86
C PHE A 163 -26.70 4.21 -4.40
N THR A 164 -27.24 5.02 -3.49
CA THR A 164 -27.95 6.25 -3.84
C THR A 164 -27.00 7.45 -3.93
N ASN A 165 -27.43 8.51 -4.61
CA ASN A 165 -26.72 9.79 -4.61
C ASN A 165 -26.59 10.39 -3.20
N GLU A 166 -27.58 10.17 -2.33
CA GLU A 166 -27.52 10.59 -0.94
C GLU A 166 -26.39 9.90 -0.19
N TYR A 167 -26.32 8.56 -0.28
CA TYR A 167 -25.25 7.78 0.32
C TYR A 167 -23.88 8.23 -0.20
N LYS A 168 -23.73 8.34 -1.52
CA LYS A 168 -22.50 8.81 -2.17
C LYS A 168 -22.06 10.18 -1.64
N ASN A 169 -22.98 11.15 -1.57
CA ASN A 169 -22.67 12.50 -1.11
C ASN A 169 -22.27 12.53 0.39
N ARG A 170 -22.90 11.70 1.22
CA ARG A 170 -22.55 11.57 2.64
C ARG A 170 -21.13 11.01 2.81
N ILE A 171 -20.78 9.97 2.05
CA ILE A 171 -19.42 9.41 2.05
C ILE A 171 -18.40 10.42 1.53
N ILE A 172 -18.68 11.14 0.44
CA ILE A 172 -17.77 12.18 -0.08
C ILE A 172 -17.49 13.24 0.99
N SER A 173 -18.52 13.74 1.66
CA SER A 173 -18.36 14.75 2.72
C SER A 173 -17.53 14.20 3.89
N PHE A 174 -17.82 12.99 4.34
CA PHE A 174 -17.08 12.33 5.42
C PHE A 174 -15.61 12.08 5.04
N HIS A 175 -15.35 11.58 3.83
CA HIS A 175 -14.00 11.34 3.33
C HIS A 175 -13.19 12.63 3.17
N LYS A 176 -13.81 13.74 2.76
CA LYS A 176 -13.12 15.05 2.70
C LYS A 176 -12.67 15.51 4.08
N GLU A 177 -13.51 15.35 5.10
CA GLU A 177 -13.15 15.65 6.49
C GLU A 177 -11.96 14.79 6.94
N LYS A 178 -12.04 13.46 6.74
CA LYS A 178 -11.00 12.52 7.16
C LYS A 178 -9.70 12.67 6.38
N ALA A 179 -9.76 13.05 5.10
CA ALA A 179 -8.58 13.39 4.32
C ALA A 179 -7.87 14.63 4.88
N ASN A 180 -8.60 15.69 5.21
CA ASN A 180 -8.03 16.87 5.86
C ASN A 180 -7.37 16.52 7.21
N GLN A 181 -8.02 15.68 8.00
CA GLN A 181 -7.47 15.20 9.27
C GLN A 181 -6.18 14.41 9.06
N TYR A 182 -6.16 13.48 8.10
CA TYR A 182 -4.98 12.70 7.75
C TYR A 182 -3.82 13.63 7.35
N PHE A 183 -4.01 14.51 6.37
CA PHE A 183 -2.94 15.37 5.86
C PHE A 183 -2.45 16.37 6.91
N LYS A 184 -3.34 16.93 7.74
CA LYS A 184 -2.92 17.80 8.85
C LYS A 184 -2.00 17.07 9.83
N LYS A 185 -2.35 15.83 10.20
CA LYS A 185 -1.54 15.00 11.09
C LYS A 185 -0.22 14.58 10.44
N GLN A 186 -0.29 14.18 9.18
CA GLN A 186 0.84 13.74 8.37
C GLN A 186 1.87 14.85 8.17
N ILE A 187 1.46 16.05 7.74
CA ILE A 187 2.33 17.23 7.64
C ILE A 187 2.93 17.57 9.00
N GLY A 188 2.10 17.64 10.05
CA GLY A 188 2.57 17.96 11.41
C GLY A 188 3.68 17.03 11.89
N LYS A 189 3.64 15.75 11.51
CA LYS A 189 4.65 14.76 11.89
C LYS A 189 5.86 14.72 10.93
N MET A 190 5.64 14.87 9.62
CA MET A 190 6.62 14.54 8.58
C MET A 190 7.28 15.75 7.90
N HIS A 191 6.80 16.98 8.13
CA HIS A 191 7.32 18.19 7.46
C HIS A 191 8.85 18.40 7.60
N SER A 192 9.45 17.85 8.66
CA SER A 192 10.89 17.93 8.93
C SER A 192 11.73 16.92 8.14
N ILE A 193 11.10 16.00 7.41
CA ILE A 193 11.80 15.02 6.57
C ILE A 193 12.48 15.75 5.41
N PHE A 194 13.77 15.49 5.20
CA PHE A 194 14.51 16.05 4.08
C PHE A 194 13.84 15.71 2.75
N LYS A 195 13.64 16.70 1.86
CA LYS A 195 12.89 16.58 0.60
C LYS A 195 11.45 16.07 0.73
N TYR A 196 10.82 16.34 1.88
CA TYR A 196 9.41 16.01 2.10
C TYR A 196 8.49 16.52 0.99
N SER A 197 8.72 17.74 0.50
CA SER A 197 7.94 18.36 -0.59
C SER A 197 8.00 17.61 -1.92
N ASP A 198 9.00 16.77 -2.11
CA ASP A 198 9.23 16.05 -3.35
C ASP A 198 8.53 14.68 -3.35
N ILE A 199 8.03 14.23 -2.17
CA ILE A 199 7.33 12.96 -2.00
C ILE A 199 5.83 13.17 -2.23
N GLN A 200 5.23 12.30 -3.03
CA GLN A 200 3.79 12.32 -3.31
C GLN A 200 3.04 11.33 -2.40
N PHE A 201 1.89 11.75 -1.87
CA PHE A 201 1.06 10.92 -0.99
C PHE A 201 -0.34 10.75 -1.60
N HIS A 202 -0.82 9.51 -1.68
CA HIS A 202 -2.09 9.16 -2.32
C HIS A 202 -3.01 8.49 -1.30
N LEU A 203 -3.91 9.26 -0.69
CA LEU A 203 -4.82 8.72 0.31
C LEU A 203 -6.05 8.07 -0.34
N ILE A 204 -6.30 6.81 0.00
CA ILE A 204 -7.43 6.00 -0.47
C ILE A 204 -8.25 5.60 0.75
N LEU A 205 -9.46 6.14 0.86
CA LEU A 205 -10.41 5.82 1.93
C LEU A 205 -11.46 4.85 1.41
N PHE A 206 -11.58 3.69 2.05
CA PHE A 206 -12.49 2.64 1.61
C PHE A 206 -13.42 2.20 2.76
N PRO A 207 -14.69 2.61 2.74
CA PRO A 207 -15.63 2.31 3.81
C PRO A 207 -16.25 0.93 3.59
N VAL A 208 -16.31 0.12 4.65
CA VAL A 208 -17.00 -1.17 4.65
C VAL A 208 -18.15 -1.20 5.66
N PRO A 209 -19.25 -1.94 5.41
CA PRO A 209 -20.39 -1.96 6.31
C PRO A 209 -20.08 -2.67 7.64
N ASN A 210 -19.37 -3.80 7.58
CA ASN A 210 -18.99 -4.59 8.75
C ASN A 210 -17.64 -5.26 8.48
N LYS A 211 -16.68 -5.07 9.37
CA LYS A 211 -15.33 -5.60 9.18
C LYS A 211 -15.31 -7.13 9.24
N ASP A 212 -15.90 -7.71 10.28
CA ASP A 212 -15.82 -9.14 10.55
C ASP A 212 -16.45 -9.96 9.43
N THR A 213 -17.63 -9.54 8.94
CA THR A 213 -18.31 -10.18 7.80
C THR A 213 -17.42 -10.26 6.55
N ILE A 214 -16.69 -9.19 6.25
CA ILE A 214 -15.81 -9.14 5.08
C ILE A 214 -14.57 -10.02 5.29
N VAL A 215 -14.00 -9.99 6.50
CA VAL A 215 -12.85 -10.82 6.86
C VAL A 215 -13.23 -12.30 6.78
N ASP A 216 -14.37 -12.69 7.36
CA ASP A 216 -14.84 -14.07 7.36
C ASP A 216 -15.09 -14.57 5.94
N ALA A 217 -15.79 -13.79 5.10
CA ALA A 217 -16.00 -14.12 3.69
C ALA A 217 -14.68 -14.28 2.91
N PHE A 218 -13.69 -13.42 3.17
CA PHE A 218 -12.37 -13.55 2.58
C PHE A 218 -11.68 -14.85 3.01
N LEU A 219 -11.75 -15.19 4.30
CA LEU A 219 -11.12 -16.39 4.84
C LEU A 219 -11.77 -17.67 4.31
N GLU A 220 -13.09 -17.70 4.18
CA GLU A 220 -13.81 -18.82 3.57
C GLU A 220 -13.34 -19.07 2.13
N GLU A 221 -13.31 -18.03 1.29
CA GLU A 221 -12.88 -18.13 -0.10
C GLU A 221 -11.39 -18.49 -0.22
N ALA A 222 -10.54 -17.90 0.62
CA ALA A 222 -9.12 -18.22 0.65
C ALA A 222 -8.88 -19.69 1.02
N ASN A 223 -9.60 -20.22 2.02
CA ASN A 223 -9.51 -21.61 2.42
C ASN A 223 -10.01 -22.57 1.33
N HIS A 224 -11.06 -22.19 0.58
CA HIS A 224 -11.54 -22.99 -0.55
C HIS A 224 -10.45 -23.22 -1.62
N TYR A 225 -9.66 -22.20 -1.96
CA TYR A 225 -8.58 -22.34 -2.94
C TYR A 225 -7.29 -22.97 -2.40
N ARG A 226 -7.16 -23.11 -1.07
CA ARG A 226 -6.02 -23.82 -0.45
C ARG A 226 -6.19 -25.34 -0.49
N GLY A 227 -7.43 -25.84 -0.46
CA GLY A 227 -7.79 -27.25 -0.64
C GLY A 227 -7.52 -27.78 -2.04
#